data_AF-A0A9E3JWT5-F1
#
_entry.id   AF-A0A9E3JWT5-F1
#
_cell.length_a   1.000
_cell.length_b   1.000
_cell.length_c   1.000
_cell.angle_alpha   90.00
_cell.angle_beta   90.00
_cell.angle_gamma   90.00
#
_symmetry.space_group_name_H-M   'P 1'
#
loop_
_entity.id
_entity.type
_entity.pdbx_description
1 polymer ?
#
loop_
_entity_poly.entity_id
_entity_poly.type
_entity_poly.pdbx_seq_one_letter_code
_entity_poly.pdbx_strand_id
1 'polypeptide(L)'
;MTLKNTTLSKTCLALLLAIAPIAGCKPAAQAGDAATPAVADAPVAAAAPAPAAAPAAAAPAATVAIDAGFKEGMPYATLRKQLIDAGWLPLRDPECWKNAGPGSTVCGLLPEVESCSGDGYCNMYFANAEAGKRIEIGTYGPYERWNEPGQESALAVKSWQVSALDAQAAPACPSQDFDAFLKAFAANEQTERAFTAPVVKVAELGGGEDGTDTVMVYEARRSYDGFNVVYAGDAFHYVDSEGAKDKSPLKLDVQSQGDDVRQVRYQYGMSEGNSYTFRRADGCWFLTQDPEPPSP
;
A
#
# COMPACT_ATOMS: atom_id res chain seq x y z
N MET A 1 3.85 50.61 8.65
CA MET A 1 4.53 50.83 9.95
C MET A 1 3.99 49.75 10.87
N THR A 2 4.69 48.68 11.28
CA THR A 2 6.11 48.49 11.59
C THR A 2 6.42 47.00 11.43
N LEU A 3 7.37 46.64 10.56
CA LEU A 3 7.91 45.27 10.46
C LEU A 3 8.90 45.02 11.60
N LYS A 4 8.84 43.86 12.25
CA LYS A 4 9.92 43.34 13.10
C LYS A 4 10.56 42.14 12.42
N ASN A 5 11.75 42.40 11.87
CA ASN A 5 12.74 41.41 11.45
C ASN A 5 13.13 40.51 12.63
N THR A 6 13.16 39.20 12.41
CA THR A 6 13.84 38.25 13.30
C THR A 6 14.93 37.53 12.52
N THR A 7 16.09 37.46 13.16
CA THR A 7 17.43 37.31 12.61
C THR A 7 17.80 35.85 12.35
N LEU A 8 18.41 35.60 11.19
CA LEU A 8 19.18 34.41 10.83
C LEU A 8 20.25 34.09 11.89
N SER A 9 20.30 32.84 12.38
CA SER A 9 21.50 32.29 13.05
C SER A 9 22.03 31.12 12.24
N LYS A 10 23.14 31.37 11.55
CA LYS A 10 23.97 30.37 10.88
C LYS A 10 24.82 29.67 11.95
N THR A 11 24.65 28.38 12.13
CA THR A 11 25.65 27.55 12.81
C THR A 11 26.25 26.59 11.79
N CYS A 12 27.42 26.98 11.27
CA CYS A 12 28.35 26.07 10.64
C CYS A 12 28.80 25.03 11.66
N LEU A 13 28.59 23.75 11.38
CA LEU A 13 29.43 22.70 11.95
C LEU A 13 29.92 21.82 10.79
N ALA A 14 31.14 22.12 10.36
CA ALA A 14 31.92 21.28 9.47
C ALA A 14 32.51 20.13 10.28
N LEU A 15 32.13 18.89 9.96
CA LEU A 15 32.81 17.70 10.48
C LEU A 15 33.71 17.12 9.39
N LEU A 16 35.02 17.21 9.64
CA LEU A 16 36.12 16.72 8.84
C LEU A 16 36.38 15.22 9.08
N LEU A 17 36.71 14.54 7.98
CA LEU A 17 37.63 13.40 7.82
C LEU A 17 37.47 12.13 8.69
N ALA A 18 37.28 11.00 7.99
CA ALA A 18 38.27 9.92 7.98
C ALA A 18 38.10 9.04 6.72
N ILE A 19 39.04 9.16 5.78
CA ILE A 19 39.21 8.27 4.62
C ILE A 19 40.21 7.19 5.04
N ALA A 20 39.82 5.92 4.96
CA ALA A 20 40.73 4.78 5.09
C ALA A 20 40.79 4.02 3.75
N PRO A 21 41.95 3.92 3.08
CA PRO A 21 42.11 3.06 1.91
C PRO A 21 42.47 1.63 2.36
N ILE A 22 41.65 0.65 1.97
CA ILE A 22 42.06 -0.76 2.05
C ILE A 22 42.79 -1.11 0.76
N ALA A 23 44.07 -1.46 0.94
CA ALA A 23 44.99 -1.92 -0.09
C ALA A 23 44.53 -3.25 -0.72
N GLY A 24 44.88 -3.42 -2.00
CA GLY A 24 44.45 -4.55 -2.82
C GLY A 24 45.29 -5.81 -2.71
N CYS A 25 44.83 -6.84 -3.41
CA CYS A 25 45.64 -7.92 -3.97
C CYS A 25 45.04 -8.34 -5.33
N LYS A 26 45.88 -8.26 -6.36
CA LYS A 26 45.65 -8.74 -7.74
C LYS A 26 46.41 -10.09 -7.91
N PRO A 27 46.34 -10.76 -9.08
CA PRO A 27 45.83 -12.12 -9.23
C PRO A 27 46.95 -13.18 -9.38
N ALA A 28 46.58 -14.46 -9.32
CA ALA A 28 47.42 -15.53 -9.86
C ALA A 28 46.62 -16.31 -10.90
N ALA A 29 46.95 -16.07 -12.17
CA ALA A 29 46.69 -16.98 -13.26
C ALA A 29 47.92 -17.89 -13.38
N GLN A 30 47.72 -19.21 -13.42
CA GLN A 30 48.70 -20.14 -13.97
C GLN A 30 47.96 -21.15 -14.85
N ALA A 31 48.29 -21.06 -16.14
CA ALA A 31 48.05 -22.09 -17.13
C ALA A 31 49.10 -23.20 -16.96
N GLY A 32 48.71 -24.43 -17.25
CA GLY A 32 49.60 -25.59 -17.30
C GLY A 32 48.87 -26.79 -17.88
N ASP A 33 48.91 -26.92 -19.19
CA ASP A 33 48.62 -28.16 -19.92
C ASP A 33 49.59 -29.27 -19.49
N ALA A 34 49.07 -30.46 -19.18
CA ALA A 34 49.77 -31.72 -19.41
C ALA A 34 48.77 -32.89 -19.46
N ALA A 35 48.94 -33.70 -20.50
CA ALA A 35 48.06 -34.78 -20.92
C ALA A 35 48.09 -36.04 -20.02
N THR A 36 46.92 -36.68 -19.93
CA THR A 36 46.54 -38.12 -19.83
C THR A 36 47.52 -39.18 -19.29
N PRO A 37 47.04 -40.20 -18.55
CA PRO A 37 46.34 -41.32 -19.21
C PRO A 37 45.06 -41.82 -18.52
N ALA A 38 44.28 -42.51 -19.34
CA ALA A 38 42.99 -43.13 -19.06
C ALA A 38 43.04 -44.18 -17.94
N VAL A 39 42.02 -44.14 -17.08
CA VAL A 39 41.59 -45.27 -16.26
C VAL A 39 40.13 -45.52 -16.61
N ALA A 40 39.82 -46.78 -16.92
CA ALA A 40 38.52 -47.25 -17.33
C ALA A 40 37.51 -47.16 -16.17
N ASP A 41 36.46 -46.37 -16.34
CA ASP A 41 35.32 -46.35 -15.43
C ASP A 41 34.25 -47.36 -15.88
N ALA A 42 33.87 -48.22 -14.94
CA ALA A 42 32.74 -49.12 -15.03
C ALA A 42 31.41 -48.32 -14.99
N PRO A 43 30.30 -48.84 -15.55
CA PRO A 43 29.04 -48.12 -15.57
C PRO A 43 28.42 -48.06 -14.16
N VAL A 44 28.48 -46.88 -13.53
CA VAL A 44 27.66 -46.56 -12.36
C VAL A 44 26.23 -46.35 -12.84
N ALA A 45 25.32 -47.22 -12.40
CA ALA A 45 23.90 -47.11 -12.64
C ALA A 45 23.38 -45.74 -12.17
N ALA A 46 22.75 -45.01 -13.09
CA ALA A 46 22.09 -43.74 -12.81
C ALA A 46 20.94 -43.96 -11.83
N ALA A 47 21.13 -43.54 -10.58
CA ALA A 47 20.03 -43.41 -9.62
C ALA A 47 19.16 -42.21 -10.06
N ALA A 48 17.88 -42.46 -10.29
CA ALA A 48 16.89 -41.44 -10.60
C ALA A 48 16.85 -40.38 -9.48
N PRO A 49 16.76 -39.08 -9.81
CA PRO A 49 16.61 -38.04 -8.82
C PRO A 49 15.26 -38.20 -8.09
N ALA A 50 15.31 -38.21 -6.77
CA ALA A 50 14.12 -38.20 -5.93
C ALA A 50 13.28 -36.94 -6.22
N PRO A 51 11.94 -37.04 -6.26
CA PRO A 51 11.09 -35.87 -6.47
C PRO A 51 11.31 -34.85 -5.36
N ALA A 52 11.64 -33.61 -5.75
CA ALA A 52 11.74 -32.48 -4.85
C ALA A 52 10.40 -32.32 -4.10
N ALA A 53 10.46 -32.38 -2.78
CA ALA A 53 9.32 -32.12 -1.92
C ALA A 53 8.81 -30.69 -2.20
N ALA A 54 7.52 -30.58 -2.54
CA ALA A 54 6.87 -29.30 -2.70
C ALA A 54 7.02 -28.46 -1.41
N PRO A 55 7.32 -27.15 -1.51
CA PRO A 55 7.39 -26.30 -0.34
C PRO A 55 6.04 -26.30 0.38
N ALA A 56 6.07 -26.61 1.67
CA ALA A 56 4.90 -26.56 2.52
C ALA A 56 4.34 -25.12 2.50
N ALA A 57 3.06 -25.00 2.13
CA ALA A 57 2.33 -23.75 2.24
C ALA A 57 2.46 -23.22 3.68
N ALA A 58 2.90 -21.97 3.83
CA ALA A 58 2.96 -21.32 5.12
C ALA A 58 1.57 -21.33 5.76
N ALA A 59 1.48 -21.82 7.00
CA ALA A 59 0.23 -21.78 7.75
C ALA A 59 -0.22 -20.32 7.92
N PRO A 60 -1.53 -20.02 7.78
CA PRO A 60 -2.03 -18.67 7.99
C PRO A 60 -1.68 -18.21 9.41
N ALA A 61 -1.13 -17.00 9.53
CA ALA A 61 -0.84 -16.38 10.81
C ALA A 61 -2.12 -16.37 11.66
N ALA A 62 -2.02 -16.83 12.91
CA ALA A 62 -3.13 -16.82 13.85
C ALA A 62 -3.65 -15.39 13.99
N THR A 63 -4.87 -15.13 13.52
CA THR A 63 -5.55 -13.85 13.70
C THR A 63 -5.77 -13.62 15.19
N VAL A 64 -4.96 -12.74 15.78
CA VAL A 64 -5.28 -12.15 17.08
C VAL A 64 -6.64 -11.48 16.93
N ALA A 65 -7.58 -11.81 17.81
CA ALA A 65 -8.87 -11.12 17.88
C ALA A 65 -8.60 -9.66 18.27
N ILE A 66 -8.60 -8.78 17.26
CA ILE A 66 -8.27 -7.36 17.41
C ILE A 66 -9.15 -6.64 18.44
N ASP A 67 -10.35 -7.17 18.64
CA ASP A 67 -11.42 -6.61 19.45
C ASP A 67 -11.45 -7.11 20.90
N ALA A 68 -10.57 -8.04 21.29
CA ALA A 68 -10.53 -8.60 22.65
C ALA A 68 -10.26 -7.52 23.73
N GLY A 69 -9.70 -6.36 23.36
CA GLY A 69 -9.42 -5.23 24.25
C GLY A 69 -10.47 -4.12 24.23
N PHE A 70 -11.48 -4.18 23.36
CA PHE A 70 -12.41 -3.08 23.15
C PHE A 70 -13.52 -3.07 24.20
N LYS A 71 -13.95 -1.86 24.57
CA LYS A 71 -14.97 -1.62 25.59
C LYS A 71 -15.86 -0.46 25.18
N GLU A 72 -17.16 -0.62 25.39
CA GLU A 72 -18.08 0.51 25.29
C GLU A 72 -17.66 1.62 26.26
N GLY A 73 -17.70 2.86 25.79
CA GLY A 73 -17.33 4.05 26.55
C GLY A 73 -15.82 4.34 26.58
N MET A 74 -14.97 3.50 26.00
CA MET A 74 -13.54 3.84 25.91
C MET A 74 -13.32 5.06 24.98
N PRO A 75 -12.28 5.88 25.23
CA PRO A 75 -11.92 6.98 24.33
C PRO A 75 -11.61 6.46 22.93
N TYR A 76 -12.18 7.12 21.91
CA TYR A 76 -11.98 6.72 20.52
C TYR A 76 -10.50 6.71 20.13
N ALA A 77 -9.72 7.74 20.53
CA ALA A 77 -8.28 7.79 20.26
C ALA A 77 -7.51 6.55 20.79
N THR A 78 -7.95 5.96 21.90
CA THR A 78 -7.32 4.74 22.43
C THR A 78 -7.58 3.55 21.50
N LEU A 79 -8.83 3.38 21.05
CA LEU A 79 -9.19 2.31 20.12
C LEU A 79 -8.49 2.50 18.78
N ARG A 80 -8.52 3.73 18.22
CA ARG A 80 -7.83 4.07 16.97
C ARG A 80 -6.35 3.72 17.04
N LYS A 81 -5.67 4.09 18.13
CA LYS A 81 -4.26 3.74 18.33
C LYS A 81 -4.04 2.23 18.33
N GLN A 82 -4.89 1.46 19.02
CA GLN A 82 -4.78 0.00 19.05
C GLN A 82 -4.93 -0.63 17.65
N LEU A 83 -5.84 -0.10 16.82
CA LEU A 83 -6.02 -0.53 15.44
C LEU A 83 -4.79 -0.23 14.59
N ILE A 84 -4.31 1.01 14.60
CA ILE A 84 -3.14 1.43 13.82
C ILE A 84 -1.88 0.63 14.24
N ASP A 85 -1.65 0.47 15.54
CA ASP A 85 -0.52 -0.31 16.07
C ASP A 85 -0.60 -1.80 15.66
N ALA A 86 -1.80 -2.31 15.37
CA ALA A 86 -2.05 -3.66 14.87
C ALA A 86 -2.09 -3.76 13.33
N GLY A 87 -1.68 -2.70 12.61
CA GLY A 87 -1.59 -2.70 11.15
C GLY A 87 -2.92 -2.50 10.42
N TRP A 88 -3.99 -2.12 11.13
CA TRP A 88 -5.22 -1.67 10.49
C TRP A 88 -5.04 -0.24 10.00
N LEU A 89 -5.63 0.10 8.86
CA LEU A 89 -5.64 1.46 8.34
C LEU A 89 -7.08 1.98 8.23
N PRO A 90 -7.27 3.31 8.32
CA PRO A 90 -8.55 3.93 8.01
C PRO A 90 -9.06 3.47 6.65
N LEU A 91 -10.34 3.11 6.55
CA LEU A 91 -10.99 2.80 5.29
C LEU A 91 -11.81 4.01 4.85
N ARG A 92 -11.34 4.68 3.78
CA ARG A 92 -11.94 5.88 3.20
C ARG A 92 -13.28 5.55 2.56
N ASP A 93 -14.32 6.29 2.94
CA ASP A 93 -15.59 6.30 2.22
C ASP A 93 -15.68 7.52 1.28
N PRO A 94 -15.86 7.34 -0.04
CA PRO A 94 -15.96 8.46 -0.98
C PRO A 94 -17.20 9.34 -0.75
N GLU A 95 -18.25 8.80 -0.12
CA GLU A 95 -19.49 9.53 0.15
C GLU A 95 -19.45 10.26 1.50
N CYS A 96 -18.34 10.22 2.25
CA CYS A 96 -18.26 10.82 3.59
C CYS A 96 -18.70 12.30 3.62
N TRP A 97 -18.21 13.14 2.70
CA TRP A 97 -18.58 14.56 2.69
C TRP A 97 -20.06 14.82 2.41
N LYS A 98 -20.69 13.93 1.64
CA LYS A 98 -22.13 13.97 1.39
C LYS A 98 -22.91 13.50 2.61
N ASN A 99 -22.42 12.46 3.29
CA ASN A 99 -23.09 11.83 4.43
C ASN A 99 -22.93 12.62 5.74
N ALA A 100 -21.80 13.29 5.94
CA ALA A 100 -21.51 14.13 7.11
C ALA A 100 -22.16 15.53 7.02
N GLY A 101 -22.65 15.92 5.84
CA GLY A 101 -23.34 17.18 5.60
C GLY A 101 -22.43 18.33 5.15
N PRO A 102 -23.00 19.38 4.52
CA PRO A 102 -22.24 20.49 3.96
C PRO A 102 -21.37 21.21 5.01
N GLY A 103 -20.10 21.44 4.69
CA GLY A 103 -19.17 22.17 5.55
C GLY A 103 -18.56 21.36 6.70
N SER A 104 -18.87 20.06 6.81
CA SER A 104 -18.22 19.18 7.78
C SER A 104 -16.75 18.97 7.44
N THR A 105 -15.87 19.12 8.44
CA THR A 105 -14.42 18.88 8.32
C THR A 105 -14.03 17.47 8.76
N VAL A 106 -14.98 16.70 9.31
CA VAL A 106 -14.74 15.41 9.95
C VAL A 106 -14.05 14.41 9.03
N CYS A 107 -14.41 14.39 7.75
CA CYS A 107 -13.83 13.48 6.75
C CYS A 107 -12.35 13.78 6.47
N GLY A 108 -11.93 15.04 6.54
CA GLY A 108 -10.51 15.40 6.42
C GLY A 108 -9.71 15.06 7.68
N LEU A 109 -10.33 15.24 8.86
CA LEU A 109 -9.68 14.99 10.14
C LEU A 109 -9.57 13.50 10.50
N LEU A 110 -10.60 12.72 10.17
CA LEU A 110 -10.76 11.31 10.50
C LEU A 110 -11.05 10.54 9.21
N PRO A 111 -10.01 10.06 8.51
CA PRO A 111 -10.16 9.40 7.21
C PRO A 111 -11.05 8.15 7.23
N GLU A 112 -11.20 7.54 8.40
CA GLU A 112 -12.04 6.38 8.66
C GLU A 112 -13.55 6.69 8.71
N VAL A 113 -13.97 7.96 8.74
CA VAL A 113 -15.38 8.30 8.89
C VAL A 113 -16.14 8.00 7.61
N GLU A 114 -17.28 7.34 7.73
CA GLU A 114 -18.26 7.19 6.65
C GLU A 114 -19.43 8.16 6.80
N SER A 115 -19.95 8.31 8.01
CA SER A 115 -21.05 9.22 8.29
C SER A 115 -20.95 9.78 9.70
N CYS A 116 -21.39 11.02 9.87
CA CYS A 116 -21.56 11.65 11.18
C CYS A 116 -22.88 12.43 11.16
N SER A 117 -23.77 12.12 12.10
CA SER A 117 -25.02 12.84 12.28
C SER A 117 -24.82 14.05 13.19
N GLY A 118 -25.69 15.07 13.02
CA GLY A 118 -25.62 16.31 13.81
C GLY A 118 -25.90 16.15 15.31
N ASP A 119 -26.36 14.98 15.75
CA ASP A 119 -26.52 14.61 17.16
C ASP A 119 -25.24 13.99 17.77
N GLY A 120 -24.18 13.84 16.96
CA GLY A 120 -22.85 13.42 17.41
C GLY A 120 -22.58 11.93 17.29
N TYR A 121 -23.45 11.13 16.65
CA TYR A 121 -23.09 9.76 16.26
C TYR A 121 -22.23 9.76 15.00
N CYS A 122 -21.18 8.95 14.98
CA CYS A 122 -20.37 8.72 13.79
C CYS A 122 -20.13 7.24 13.56
N ASN A 123 -20.23 6.81 12.30
CA ASN A 123 -19.83 5.50 11.83
C ASN A 123 -18.45 5.59 11.18
N MET A 124 -17.55 4.70 11.57
CA MET A 124 -16.16 4.70 11.13
C MET A 124 -15.72 3.30 10.71
N TYR A 125 -14.84 3.22 9.72
CA TYR A 125 -14.32 1.98 9.19
C TYR A 125 -12.80 1.91 9.20
N PHE A 126 -12.29 0.74 9.56
CA PHE A 126 -10.90 0.37 9.33
C PHE A 126 -10.85 -0.96 8.57
N ALA A 127 -9.77 -1.17 7.84
CA ALA A 127 -9.51 -2.44 7.16
C ALA A 127 -8.11 -2.96 7.48
N ASN A 128 -7.99 -4.28 7.40
CA ASN A 128 -6.73 -5.00 7.41
C ASN A 128 -6.72 -5.97 6.23
N ALA A 129 -5.96 -5.62 5.19
CA ALA A 129 -5.91 -6.40 3.96
C ALA A 129 -5.30 -7.79 4.17
N GLU A 130 -4.29 -7.91 5.04
CA GLU A 130 -3.60 -9.18 5.32
C GLU A 130 -4.51 -10.17 6.04
N ALA A 131 -5.34 -9.69 6.97
CA ALA A 131 -6.36 -10.48 7.64
C ALA A 131 -7.63 -10.70 6.80
N GLY A 132 -7.79 -9.96 5.69
CA GLY A 132 -9.02 -9.98 4.88
C GLY A 132 -10.24 -9.49 5.65
N LYS A 133 -10.08 -8.53 6.58
CA LYS A 133 -11.13 -8.06 7.49
C LYS A 133 -11.34 -6.55 7.41
N ARG A 134 -12.57 -6.13 7.72
CA ARG A 134 -12.92 -4.76 8.08
C ARG A 134 -13.54 -4.72 9.48
N ILE A 135 -13.47 -3.57 10.12
CA ILE A 135 -14.15 -3.30 11.37
C ILE A 135 -14.95 -2.01 11.23
N GLU A 136 -16.21 -2.09 11.62
CA GLU A 136 -17.10 -0.94 11.80
C GLU A 136 -17.08 -0.52 13.27
N ILE A 137 -17.02 0.78 13.52
CA ILE A 137 -16.99 1.36 14.85
C ILE A 137 -18.06 2.45 14.90
N GLY A 138 -19.02 2.29 15.81
CA GLY A 138 -19.94 3.34 16.16
C GLY A 138 -19.36 4.18 17.30
N THR A 139 -19.38 5.50 17.16
CA THR A 139 -18.93 6.43 18.19
C THR A 139 -20.02 7.46 18.50
N TYR A 140 -19.92 8.12 19.65
CA TYR A 140 -20.80 9.21 20.04
C TYR A 140 -20.05 10.29 20.81
N GLY A 141 -20.30 11.55 20.44
CA GLY A 141 -19.73 12.74 21.06
C GLY A 141 -19.14 13.71 20.04
N PRO A 142 -18.55 14.84 20.49
CA PRO A 142 -17.95 15.82 19.60
C PRO A 142 -16.62 15.28 19.05
N TYR A 143 -16.55 15.12 17.73
CA TYR A 143 -15.38 14.58 17.04
C TYR A 143 -14.22 15.57 17.03
N GLU A 144 -14.45 16.87 17.22
CA GLU A 144 -13.41 17.91 17.23
C GLU A 144 -12.41 17.68 18.36
N ARG A 145 -12.82 16.98 19.42
CA ARG A 145 -11.99 16.63 20.59
C ARG A 145 -11.59 15.15 20.60
N TRP A 146 -11.58 14.49 19.44
CA TRP A 146 -11.35 13.04 19.34
C TRP A 146 -10.01 12.58 19.95
N ASN A 147 -8.96 13.40 19.86
CA ASN A 147 -7.59 13.08 20.31
C ASN A 147 -7.15 13.80 21.59
N GLU A 148 -8.09 14.41 22.32
CA GLU A 148 -7.69 15.13 23.53
C GLU A 148 -7.31 14.17 24.69
N PRO A 149 -6.18 14.40 25.38
CA PRO A 149 -5.72 13.53 26.45
C PRO A 149 -6.58 13.67 27.72
N GLY A 150 -6.86 12.55 28.39
CA GLY A 150 -7.58 12.50 29.67
C GLY A 150 -9.04 12.02 29.55
N GLN A 151 -9.82 12.15 30.64
CA GLN A 151 -11.25 11.75 30.66
C GLN A 151 -12.17 12.68 29.85
N GLU A 152 -11.62 13.70 29.19
CA GLU A 152 -12.37 14.63 28.34
C GLU A 152 -12.28 14.33 26.84
N SER A 153 -11.67 13.22 26.43
CA SER A 153 -11.85 12.73 25.05
C SER A 153 -13.33 12.41 24.86
N ALA A 154 -14.02 13.36 24.24
CA ALA A 154 -15.46 13.43 24.29
C ALA A 154 -16.12 12.45 23.30
N LEU A 155 -15.35 11.96 22.33
CA LEU A 155 -15.78 10.93 21.40
C LEU A 155 -15.56 9.54 21.99
N ALA A 156 -16.66 8.90 22.40
CA ALA A 156 -16.66 7.60 23.04
C ALA A 156 -17.08 6.49 22.06
N VAL A 157 -16.44 5.33 22.16
CA VAL A 157 -16.83 4.12 21.42
C VAL A 157 -18.17 3.61 21.96
N LYS A 158 -19.09 3.25 21.06
CA LYS A 158 -20.42 2.72 21.38
C LYS A 158 -20.63 1.29 20.90
N SER A 159 -20.06 0.95 19.75
CA SER A 159 -20.17 -0.38 19.18
C SER A 159 -18.98 -0.68 18.29
N TRP A 160 -18.75 -1.96 18.03
CA TRP A 160 -17.83 -2.41 17.00
C TRP A 160 -18.31 -3.73 16.39
N GLN A 161 -18.01 -3.93 15.11
CA GLN A 161 -18.30 -5.17 14.41
C GLN A 161 -17.19 -5.51 13.41
N VAL A 162 -16.55 -6.66 13.62
CA VAL A 162 -15.58 -7.21 12.65
C VAL A 162 -16.33 -8.03 11.61
N SER A 163 -16.04 -7.78 10.33
CA SER A 163 -16.58 -8.53 9.20
C SER A 163 -15.48 -8.85 8.18
N ALA A 164 -15.74 -9.77 7.27
CA ALA A 164 -14.84 -10.01 6.15
C ALA A 164 -14.83 -8.80 5.21
N LEU A 165 -13.70 -8.54 4.55
CA LEU A 165 -13.70 -7.68 3.38
C LEU A 165 -14.54 -8.30 2.27
N ASP A 166 -15.14 -7.47 1.44
CA ASP A 166 -15.93 -7.90 0.29
C ASP A 166 -15.02 -8.65 -0.69
N ALA A 167 -15.00 -9.98 -0.57
CA ALA A 167 -14.30 -10.85 -1.49
C ALA A 167 -15.18 -11.09 -2.71
N GLN A 168 -14.60 -10.93 -3.90
CA GLN A 168 -15.21 -11.40 -5.13
C GLN A 168 -14.33 -12.48 -5.71
N ALA A 169 -14.96 -13.54 -6.22
CA ALA A 169 -14.25 -14.52 -7.00
C ALA A 169 -13.63 -13.82 -8.22
N ALA A 170 -12.29 -13.79 -8.28
CA ALA A 170 -11.62 -13.31 -9.47
C ALA A 170 -11.98 -14.25 -10.64
N PRO A 171 -12.20 -13.71 -11.84
CA PRO A 171 -12.28 -14.52 -13.05
C PRO A 171 -10.93 -15.24 -13.28
N ALA A 172 -10.87 -16.09 -14.30
CA ALA A 172 -9.62 -16.76 -14.65
C ALA A 172 -8.48 -15.74 -14.83
N CYS A 173 -7.32 -16.04 -14.25
CA CYS A 173 -6.16 -15.16 -14.30
C CYS A 173 -5.77 -14.85 -15.76
N PRO A 174 -5.64 -13.57 -16.17
CA PRO A 174 -5.29 -13.22 -17.54
C PRO A 174 -3.91 -13.75 -17.93
N SER A 175 -2.96 -13.72 -16.98
CA SER A 175 -1.62 -14.25 -17.15
C SER A 175 -0.91 -14.38 -15.81
N GLN A 176 -0.06 -15.39 -15.68
CA GLN A 176 0.90 -15.51 -14.58
C GLN A 176 2.20 -14.73 -14.84
N ASP A 177 2.54 -14.51 -16.11
CA ASP A 177 3.60 -13.58 -16.52
C ASP A 177 3.13 -12.15 -16.27
N PHE A 178 3.95 -11.38 -15.54
CA PHE A 178 3.55 -10.06 -15.05
C PHE A 178 3.38 -9.04 -16.19
N ASP A 179 4.23 -9.06 -17.22
CA ASP A 179 4.15 -8.10 -18.32
C ASP A 179 2.89 -8.34 -19.15
N ALA A 180 2.58 -9.60 -19.46
CA ALA A 180 1.33 -9.98 -20.12
C ALA A 180 0.11 -9.67 -19.25
N PHE A 181 0.19 -9.88 -17.93
CA PHE A 181 -0.86 -9.51 -16.99
C PHE A 181 -1.11 -8.00 -16.99
N LEU A 182 -0.05 -7.18 -16.85
CA LEU A 182 -0.16 -5.72 -16.73
C LEU A 182 -0.79 -5.11 -17.99
N LYS A 183 -0.44 -5.63 -19.17
CA LYS A 183 -1.09 -5.24 -20.43
C LYS A 183 -2.58 -5.57 -20.45
N ALA A 184 -2.97 -6.76 -20.00
CA ALA A 184 -4.37 -7.16 -19.94
C ALA A 184 -5.15 -6.34 -18.89
N PHE A 185 -4.56 -6.12 -17.72
CA PHE A 185 -5.08 -5.29 -16.63
C PHE A 185 -5.37 -3.87 -17.13
N ALA A 186 -4.38 -3.22 -17.74
CA ALA A 186 -4.51 -1.84 -18.23
C ALA A 186 -5.30 -1.69 -19.55
N ALA A 187 -5.66 -2.78 -20.24
CA ALA A 187 -6.41 -2.70 -21.50
C ALA A 187 -7.93 -2.75 -21.31
N ASN A 188 -8.42 -3.13 -20.12
CA ASN A 188 -9.83 -3.44 -19.91
C ASN A 188 -10.27 -3.17 -18.47
N GLU A 189 -11.18 -2.21 -18.29
CA GLU A 189 -11.69 -1.78 -16.98
C GLU A 189 -12.31 -2.93 -16.16
N GLN A 190 -13.00 -3.88 -16.81
CA GLN A 190 -13.58 -5.03 -16.13
C GLN A 190 -12.50 -5.97 -15.57
N THR A 191 -11.38 -6.11 -16.27
CA THR A 191 -10.21 -6.87 -15.83
C THR A 191 -9.49 -6.12 -14.72
N GLU A 192 -9.26 -4.82 -14.90
CA GLU A 192 -8.71 -3.94 -13.88
C GLU A 192 -9.47 -4.08 -12.56
N ARG A 193 -10.80 -3.85 -12.57
CA ARG A 193 -11.64 -3.95 -11.37
C ARG A 193 -11.64 -5.36 -10.77
N ALA A 194 -11.58 -6.40 -11.59
CA ALA A 194 -11.58 -7.79 -11.12
C ALA A 194 -10.25 -8.21 -10.45
N PHE A 195 -9.14 -7.60 -10.86
CA PHE A 195 -7.79 -7.87 -10.34
C PHE A 195 -7.24 -6.73 -9.47
N THR A 196 -8.07 -5.79 -9.06
CA THR A 196 -7.77 -4.92 -7.92
C THR A 196 -8.15 -5.66 -6.64
N ALA A 197 -7.30 -5.59 -5.62
CA ALA A 197 -7.58 -6.22 -4.32
C ALA A 197 -8.83 -5.61 -3.66
N PRO A 198 -9.51 -6.30 -2.72
CA PRO A 198 -10.72 -5.79 -2.08
C PRO A 198 -10.58 -4.38 -1.47
N VAL A 199 -9.38 -4.07 -1.00
CA VAL A 199 -8.95 -2.71 -0.63
C VAL A 199 -7.58 -2.42 -1.23
N VAL A 200 -7.36 -1.17 -1.64
CA VAL A 200 -6.07 -0.66 -2.13
C VAL A 200 -5.49 0.27 -1.08
N LYS A 201 -4.23 0.07 -0.69
CA LYS A 201 -3.53 0.96 0.24
C LYS A 201 -3.08 2.21 -0.51
N VAL A 202 -3.64 3.36 -0.18
CA VAL A 202 -3.38 4.64 -0.86
C VAL A 202 -2.67 5.59 0.10
N ALA A 203 -1.71 6.34 -0.42
CA ALA A 203 -1.16 7.50 0.27
C ALA A 203 -2.00 8.73 -0.06
N GLU A 204 -2.50 9.44 0.96
CA GLU A 204 -3.21 10.71 0.78
C GLU A 204 -2.35 11.87 1.28
N LEU A 205 -2.20 12.91 0.46
CA LEU A 205 -1.65 14.20 0.88
C LEU A 205 -2.70 14.99 1.65
N GLY A 206 -2.31 15.62 2.75
CA GLY A 206 -3.22 16.45 3.52
C GLY A 206 -3.87 15.75 4.71
N GLY A 207 -3.36 14.61 5.12
CA GLY A 207 -3.73 14.02 6.40
C GLY A 207 -2.99 14.69 7.57
N GLY A 208 -3.50 14.49 8.79
CA GLY A 208 -2.92 15.08 10.01
C GLY A 208 -3.49 16.45 10.38
N GLU A 209 -3.12 16.96 11.56
CA GLU A 209 -3.66 18.23 12.11
C GLU A 209 -3.28 19.47 11.27
N ASP A 210 -2.18 19.42 10.52
CA ASP A 210 -1.68 20.55 9.72
C ASP A 210 -1.84 20.38 8.20
N GLY A 211 -2.36 19.23 7.74
CA GLY A 211 -2.56 18.94 6.33
C GLY A 211 -1.27 18.86 5.51
N THR A 212 -0.13 18.58 6.16
CA THR A 212 1.16 18.40 5.45
C THR A 212 1.66 16.96 5.50
N ASP A 213 1.08 16.11 6.34
CA ASP A 213 1.47 14.71 6.44
C ASP A 213 0.84 13.87 5.33
N THR A 214 1.62 12.88 4.87
CA THR A 214 1.07 11.77 4.09
C THR A 214 0.48 10.75 5.04
N VAL A 215 -0.81 10.45 4.88
CA VAL A 215 -1.48 9.41 5.66
C VAL A 215 -1.79 8.23 4.76
N MET A 216 -1.52 7.02 5.25
CA MET A 216 -1.92 5.80 4.55
C MET A 216 -3.34 5.43 4.92
N VAL A 217 -4.19 5.30 3.90
CA VAL A 217 -5.57 4.82 4.03
C VAL A 217 -5.76 3.58 3.17
N TYR A 218 -6.89 2.91 3.36
CA TYR A 218 -7.44 1.98 2.40
C TYR A 218 -8.58 2.66 1.64
N GLU A 219 -8.65 2.40 0.34
CA GLU A 219 -9.84 2.62 -0.46
C GLU A 219 -10.47 1.28 -0.83
N ALA A 220 -11.80 1.20 -0.78
CA ALA A 220 -12.49 0.01 -1.24
C ALA A 220 -12.32 -0.13 -2.76
N ARG A 221 -12.12 -1.36 -3.23
CA ARG A 221 -11.98 -1.68 -4.66
C ARG A 221 -13.05 -1.07 -5.55
N ARG A 222 -14.28 -0.92 -5.07
CA ARG A 222 -15.41 -0.38 -5.83
C ARG A 222 -15.32 1.14 -6.03
N SER A 223 -14.54 1.81 -5.19
CA SER A 223 -14.40 3.26 -5.15
C SER A 223 -13.05 3.71 -5.69
N TYR A 224 -12.02 2.85 -5.66
CA TYR A 224 -10.69 3.18 -6.14
C TYR A 224 -10.68 3.46 -7.65
N ASP A 225 -10.14 4.62 -8.03
CA ASP A 225 -9.99 5.11 -9.40
C ASP A 225 -8.59 5.66 -9.70
N GLY A 226 -7.62 5.48 -8.79
CA GLY A 226 -6.25 6.03 -8.91
C GLY A 226 -5.35 5.38 -9.97
N PHE A 227 -5.79 4.32 -10.65
CA PHE A 227 -5.00 3.65 -11.69
C PHE A 227 -5.11 4.38 -13.04
N ASN A 228 -4.15 5.27 -13.31
CA ASN A 228 -4.17 6.23 -14.41
C ASN A 228 -3.36 5.77 -15.64
N VAL A 229 -3.34 4.47 -15.91
CA VAL A 229 -2.54 3.89 -16.99
C VAL A 229 -3.41 2.97 -17.86
N VAL A 230 -3.44 3.24 -19.17
CA VAL A 230 -4.15 2.39 -20.15
C VAL A 230 -3.17 1.76 -21.14
N TYR A 231 -3.38 0.51 -21.52
CA TYR A 231 -2.66 -0.16 -22.60
C TYR A 231 -3.50 -0.15 -23.88
N ALA A 232 -3.04 0.56 -24.91
CA ALA A 232 -3.72 0.67 -26.19
C ALA A 232 -2.73 0.94 -27.34
N GLY A 233 -2.99 0.37 -28.52
CA GLY A 233 -2.10 0.58 -29.67
C GLY A 233 -0.66 0.11 -29.42
N ASP A 234 -0.52 -1.03 -28.74
CA ASP A 234 0.74 -1.66 -28.32
C ASP A 234 1.63 -0.85 -27.37
N ALA A 235 1.11 0.22 -26.76
CA ALA A 235 1.81 1.03 -25.79
C ALA A 235 0.96 1.32 -24.54
N PHE A 236 1.64 1.64 -23.43
CA PHE A 236 0.99 2.24 -22.27
C PHE A 236 0.82 3.74 -22.50
N HIS A 237 -0.22 4.32 -21.91
CA HIS A 237 -0.53 5.74 -21.96
C HIS A 237 -1.04 6.20 -20.60
N TYR A 238 -0.73 7.44 -20.25
CA TYR A 238 -1.34 8.11 -19.11
C TYR A 238 -2.80 8.46 -19.44
N VAL A 239 -3.67 8.37 -18.44
CA VAL A 239 -5.07 8.82 -18.48
C VAL A 239 -5.23 9.88 -17.41
N ASP A 240 -5.79 11.04 -17.77
CA ASP A 240 -6.07 12.09 -16.79
C ASP A 240 -7.39 11.85 -16.03
N SER A 241 -7.70 12.74 -15.10
CA SER A 241 -8.92 12.67 -14.27
C SER A 241 -10.23 12.84 -15.07
N GLU A 242 -10.16 13.29 -16.33
CA GLU A 242 -11.31 13.37 -17.23
C GLU A 242 -11.44 12.10 -18.10
N GLY A 243 -10.53 11.14 -17.93
CA GLY A 243 -10.46 9.92 -18.74
C GLY A 243 -9.78 10.12 -20.09
N ALA A 244 -9.16 11.29 -20.33
CA ALA A 244 -8.49 11.56 -21.59
C ALA A 244 -7.11 10.90 -21.63
N LYS A 245 -6.88 10.13 -22.69
CA LYS A 245 -5.64 9.42 -22.93
C LYS A 245 -4.59 10.33 -23.58
N ASP A 246 -3.39 10.37 -23.02
CA ASP A 246 -2.26 11.05 -23.66
C ASP A 246 -1.89 10.35 -24.98
N LYS A 247 -1.56 11.15 -26.00
CA LYS A 247 -1.10 10.66 -27.30
C LYS A 247 0.29 10.04 -27.21
N SER A 248 1.11 10.51 -26.28
CA SER A 248 2.48 10.02 -26.11
C SER A 248 2.48 8.68 -25.38
N PRO A 249 3.27 7.69 -25.84
CA PRO A 249 3.51 6.49 -25.07
C PRO A 249 4.13 6.81 -23.71
N LEU A 250 3.55 6.25 -22.65
CA LEU A 250 4.07 6.28 -21.30
C LEU A 250 5.07 5.13 -21.12
N LYS A 251 6.28 5.46 -20.68
CA LYS A 251 7.27 4.45 -20.30
C LYS A 251 7.06 4.06 -18.84
N LEU A 252 6.78 2.78 -18.63
CA LEU A 252 6.74 2.18 -17.29
C LEU A 252 8.11 1.59 -16.93
N ASP A 253 8.50 1.77 -15.67
CA ASP A 253 9.60 1.05 -15.03
C ASP A 253 9.01 -0.02 -14.11
N VAL A 254 9.25 -1.28 -14.43
CA VAL A 254 8.72 -2.43 -13.69
C VAL A 254 9.85 -3.04 -12.87
N GLN A 255 9.73 -2.95 -11.55
CA GLN A 255 10.72 -3.45 -10.60
C GLN A 255 10.18 -4.66 -9.84
N SER A 256 11.03 -5.68 -9.69
CA SER A 256 10.72 -6.83 -8.85
C SER A 256 11.15 -6.57 -7.42
N GLN A 257 10.25 -6.79 -6.46
CA GLN A 257 10.53 -6.72 -5.02
C GLN A 257 10.36 -8.10 -4.37
N GLY A 258 10.91 -9.13 -5.03
CA GLY A 258 10.72 -10.55 -4.68
C GLY A 258 9.84 -11.28 -5.70
N ASP A 259 9.56 -12.56 -5.46
CA ASP A 259 8.87 -13.39 -6.44
C ASP A 259 7.41 -12.97 -6.64
N ASP A 260 6.76 -12.51 -5.57
CA ASP A 260 5.32 -12.23 -5.52
C ASP A 260 4.98 -10.74 -5.46
N VAL A 261 5.95 -9.84 -5.66
CA VAL A 261 5.72 -8.39 -5.62
C VAL A 261 6.34 -7.70 -6.83
N ARG A 262 5.56 -6.85 -7.48
CA ARG A 262 5.99 -6.00 -8.59
C ARG A 262 5.61 -4.56 -8.29
N GLN A 263 6.56 -3.66 -8.43
CA GLN A 263 6.32 -2.22 -8.40
C GLN A 263 6.35 -1.68 -9.83
N VAL A 264 5.29 -1.00 -10.24
CA VAL A 264 5.21 -0.30 -11.52
C VAL A 264 5.37 1.17 -11.22
N ARG A 265 6.38 1.82 -11.80
CA ARG A 265 6.65 3.25 -11.63
C ARG A 265 6.60 3.95 -12.97
N TYR A 266 6.21 5.22 -12.97
CA TYR A 266 6.36 6.07 -14.15
C TYR A 266 6.59 7.52 -13.75
N GLN A 267 7.21 8.28 -14.65
CA GLN A 267 7.33 9.71 -14.54
C GLN A 267 6.38 10.38 -15.51
N TYR A 268 5.54 11.27 -14.99
CA TYR A 268 4.63 12.06 -15.80
C TYR A 268 4.50 13.45 -15.19
N GLY A 269 5.03 14.47 -15.89
CA GLY A 269 4.93 15.87 -15.50
C GLY A 269 5.58 16.29 -14.17
N MET A 270 6.10 15.37 -13.35
CA MET A 270 6.49 15.63 -11.96
C MET A 270 7.83 15.00 -11.56
N SER A 271 8.45 15.57 -10.50
CA SER A 271 9.74 15.11 -9.96
C SER A 271 9.66 13.80 -9.17
N GLU A 272 8.52 13.51 -8.55
CA GLU A 272 8.38 12.39 -7.60
C GLU A 272 7.83 11.11 -8.25
N GLY A 273 7.22 11.23 -9.44
CA GLY A 273 6.64 10.11 -10.18
C GLY A 273 5.37 9.56 -9.52
N ASN A 274 4.77 8.55 -10.13
CA ASN A 274 3.70 7.75 -9.54
C ASN A 274 4.13 6.29 -9.51
N SER A 275 3.55 5.52 -8.59
CA SER A 275 3.79 4.08 -8.57
C SER A 275 2.61 3.28 -8.09
N TYR A 276 2.61 2.01 -8.49
CA TYR A 276 1.62 1.01 -8.12
C TYR A 276 2.34 -0.25 -7.63
N THR A 277 1.77 -0.91 -6.61
CA THR A 277 2.27 -2.20 -6.15
C THR A 277 1.27 -3.31 -6.46
N PHE A 278 1.75 -4.29 -7.21
CA PHE A 278 1.04 -5.53 -7.48
C PHE A 278 1.60 -6.65 -6.62
N ARG A 279 0.71 -7.45 -6.02
CA ARG A 279 1.08 -8.66 -5.28
C ARG A 279 0.45 -9.88 -5.89
N ARG A 280 1.16 -10.99 -5.83
CA ARG A 280 0.66 -12.28 -6.29
C ARG A 280 -0.13 -12.96 -5.18
N ALA A 281 -1.33 -13.41 -5.49
CA ALA A 281 -2.19 -14.19 -4.61
C ALA A 281 -2.94 -15.24 -5.45
N ASP A 282 -3.06 -16.47 -4.93
CA ASP A 282 -3.76 -17.57 -5.60
C ASP A 282 -3.35 -17.79 -7.06
N GLY A 283 -2.04 -17.61 -7.34
CA GLY A 283 -1.45 -17.79 -8.66
C GLY A 283 -1.66 -16.64 -9.65
N CYS A 284 -2.33 -15.55 -9.26
CA CYS A 284 -2.56 -14.36 -10.09
C CYS A 284 -2.05 -13.07 -9.45
N TRP A 285 -1.95 -12.00 -10.23
CA TRP A 285 -1.50 -10.68 -9.78
C TRP A 285 -2.69 -9.79 -9.42
N PHE A 286 -2.52 -8.97 -8.38
CA PHE A 286 -3.54 -8.02 -7.94
C PHE A 286 -2.92 -6.66 -7.62
N LEU A 287 -3.59 -5.57 -8.03
CA LEU A 287 -3.24 -4.23 -7.58
C LEU A 287 -3.58 -4.10 -6.08
N THR A 288 -2.60 -3.73 -5.26
CA THR A 288 -2.74 -3.70 -3.80
C THR A 288 -2.38 -2.36 -3.18
N GLN A 289 -1.54 -1.56 -3.83
CA GLN A 289 -1.13 -0.26 -3.29
C GLN A 289 -0.93 0.78 -4.39
N ASP A 290 -1.19 2.01 -3.99
CA ASP A 290 -0.91 3.28 -4.67
C ASP A 290 -0.13 4.18 -3.69
N PRO A 291 1.16 3.89 -3.48
CA PRO A 291 1.94 4.45 -2.37
C PRO A 291 2.42 5.88 -2.59
N GLU A 292 2.31 6.41 -3.81
CA GLU A 292 2.77 7.75 -4.17
C GLU A 292 1.55 8.55 -4.62
N PRO A 293 1.04 9.49 -3.80
CA PRO A 293 -0.12 10.28 -4.17
C PRO A 293 0.19 11.06 -5.45
N PRO A 294 -0.78 11.25 -6.36
CA PRO A 294 -0.64 12.27 -7.38
C PRO A 294 -0.55 13.62 -6.68
N SER A 295 0.66 14.17 -6.54
CA SER A 295 0.85 15.56 -6.15
C SER A 295 0.13 16.46 -7.16
N PRO A 296 -0.60 17.50 -6.70
CA PRO A 296 -1.23 18.47 -7.58
C PRO A 296 -0.22 19.30 -8.38
#